data_AF-A0A3C0RAC2-F1
#
_entry.id   AF-A0A3C0RAC2-F1
#
_cell.length_a   1.000
_cell.length_b   1.000
_cell.length_c   1.000
_cell.angle_alpha   90.00
_cell.angle_beta   90.00
_cell.angle_gamma   90.00
#
_symmetry.space_group_name_H-M   'P 1'
#
loop_
_entity.id
_entity.type
_entity.pdbx_description
1 polymer ?
#
loop_
_entity_poly.entity_id
_entity_poly.type
_entity_poly.pdbx_seq_one_letter_code
_entity_poly.pdbx_strand_id
1 'polypeptide(L)'
;MSTAVAITAADINKLRQATGAGMMDCRKALTETNGDFEAAIDWLRKQGQKVAAKRSDREAKEGVVIAKTSADNKTGFVVCISCETDFVSKNADFVAFAQSIADAAVANDVKSVEELNEVTINGAKVADMINDKLAAIGEKIGVAKFERVEAPYVASYIHGAYRMGVLVALNKEAAEAGKDVAMQIAAMNPLAVDANSIPAETIERERAIVLETMKADPKMAGKPDEMLSKIAEGKLNAFFKENTLLAQPFVKDG
;
A
#
# COMPACT_ATOMS: atom_id res chain seq x y z
N MET A 1 -25.93 -38.72 29.26
CA MET A 1 -25.37 -37.45 29.74
C MET A 1 -24.12 -37.19 28.93
N SER A 2 -24.10 -36.13 28.11
CA SER A 2 -22.89 -35.76 27.35
C SER A 2 -21.86 -35.25 28.35
N THR A 3 -20.70 -35.91 28.44
CA THR A 3 -19.56 -35.42 29.22
C THR A 3 -19.04 -34.17 28.53
N ALA A 4 -19.42 -33.00 29.01
CA ALA A 4 -18.86 -31.74 28.55
C ALA A 4 -17.34 -31.80 28.73
N VAL A 5 -16.59 -31.71 27.62
CA VAL A 5 -15.13 -31.70 27.65
C VAL A 5 -14.68 -30.49 28.47
N ALA A 6 -13.88 -30.73 29.50
CA ALA A 6 -13.41 -29.67 30.39
C ALA A 6 -12.32 -28.86 29.68
N ILE A 7 -12.67 -27.68 29.16
CA ILE A 7 -11.75 -26.78 28.49
C ILE A 7 -10.94 -26.01 29.53
N THR A 8 -9.62 -26.20 29.55
CA THR A 8 -8.76 -25.55 30.54
C THR A 8 -8.26 -24.19 30.05
N ALA A 9 -7.81 -23.35 30.98
CA ALA A 9 -7.13 -22.09 30.63
C ALA A 9 -5.86 -22.33 29.80
N ALA A 10 -5.18 -23.46 30.01
CA ALA A 10 -4.01 -23.84 29.24
C ALA A 10 -4.36 -24.15 27.78
N ASP A 11 -5.47 -24.86 27.53
CA ASP A 11 -5.92 -25.17 26.17
C ASP A 11 -6.30 -23.90 25.41
N ILE A 12 -7.01 -22.98 26.07
CA ILE A 12 -7.37 -21.69 25.50
C ILE A 12 -6.12 -20.89 25.15
N ASN A 13 -5.14 -20.84 26.06
CA ASN A 13 -3.90 -20.10 25.82
C ASN A 13 -3.06 -20.74 24.71
N LYS A 14 -3.03 -22.08 24.62
CA LYS A 14 -2.36 -22.81 23.54
C LYS A 14 -3.00 -22.46 22.19
N LEU A 15 -4.32 -22.48 22.08
CA LEU A 15 -5.01 -22.13 20.84
C LEU A 15 -4.78 -20.66 20.47
N ARG A 16 -4.79 -19.76 21.47
CA ARG A 16 -4.45 -18.35 21.27
C ARG A 16 -3.02 -18.16 20.75
N GLN A 17 -2.04 -18.89 21.29
CA GLN A 17 -0.66 -18.81 20.81
C GLN A 17 -0.51 -19.35 19.40
N ALA A 18 -1.25 -20.41 19.05
CA ALA A 18 -1.22 -20.99 17.71
C ALA A 18 -1.91 -20.13 16.65
N THR A 19 -2.99 -19.44 17.00
CA THR A 19 -3.86 -18.73 16.03
C THR A 19 -3.75 -17.22 16.08
N GLY A 20 -3.27 -16.65 17.19
CA GLY A 20 -3.31 -15.22 17.47
C GLY A 20 -4.69 -14.66 17.78
N ALA A 21 -5.74 -15.49 17.83
CA ALA A 21 -7.10 -15.04 18.07
C ALA A 21 -7.34 -14.56 19.52
N GLY A 22 -8.38 -13.75 19.72
CA GLY A 22 -8.77 -13.23 21.03
C GLY A 22 -9.04 -14.36 22.04
N MET A 23 -8.74 -14.11 23.33
CA MET A 23 -8.88 -15.12 24.40
C MET A 23 -10.30 -15.70 24.49
N MET A 24 -11.32 -14.85 24.33
CA MET A 24 -12.72 -15.28 24.37
C MET A 24 -13.15 -16.03 23.11
N ASP A 25 -12.61 -15.66 21.94
CA ASP A 25 -12.87 -16.39 20.71
C ASP A 25 -12.24 -17.78 20.74
N CYS A 26 -11.02 -17.92 21.29
CA CYS A 26 -10.37 -19.20 21.50
C CYS A 26 -11.17 -20.10 22.46
N ARG A 27 -11.66 -19.53 23.58
CA ARG A 27 -12.55 -20.25 24.50
C ARG A 27 -13.80 -20.72 23.79
N LYS A 28 -14.45 -19.83 23.03
CA LYS A 28 -15.68 -20.14 22.31
C LYS A 28 -15.45 -21.22 21.25
N ALA A 29 -14.37 -21.12 20.49
CA ALA A 29 -14.00 -22.11 19.48
C ALA A 29 -13.86 -23.50 20.10
N LEU A 30 -13.07 -23.62 21.17
CA LEU A 30 -12.92 -24.89 21.90
C LEU A 30 -14.26 -25.39 22.45
N THR A 31 -15.14 -24.51 22.93
CA THR A 31 -16.48 -24.91 23.40
C THR A 31 -17.34 -25.47 22.27
N GLU A 32 -17.39 -24.79 21.13
CA GLU A 32 -18.20 -25.19 19.97
C GLU A 32 -17.67 -26.46 19.30
N THR A 33 -16.37 -26.77 19.47
CA THR A 33 -15.73 -27.97 18.90
C THR A 33 -15.48 -29.06 19.93
N ASN A 34 -16.07 -28.96 21.12
CA ASN A 34 -15.91 -29.93 22.20
C ASN A 34 -14.44 -30.21 22.57
N GLY A 35 -13.60 -29.17 22.55
CA GLY A 35 -12.18 -29.24 22.89
C GLY A 35 -11.27 -29.79 21.78
N ASP A 36 -11.82 -30.12 20.61
CA ASP A 36 -11.01 -30.51 19.45
C ASP A 36 -10.22 -29.28 18.94
N PHE A 37 -8.89 -29.40 19.00
CA PHE A 37 -7.96 -28.32 18.70
C PHE A 37 -7.95 -27.94 17.21
N GLU A 38 -7.90 -28.92 16.31
CA GLU A 38 -7.86 -28.67 14.85
C GLU A 38 -9.22 -28.15 14.38
N ALA A 39 -10.31 -28.75 14.87
CA ALA A 39 -11.65 -28.24 14.58
C ALA A 39 -11.84 -26.81 15.12
N ALA A 40 -11.25 -26.47 16.27
CA ALA A 40 -11.31 -25.11 16.82
C ALA A 40 -10.56 -24.09 15.94
N ILE A 41 -9.42 -24.49 15.36
CA ILE A 41 -8.70 -23.67 14.37
C ILE A 41 -9.59 -23.41 13.14
N ASP A 42 -10.18 -24.46 12.57
CA ASP A 42 -11.09 -24.34 11.43
C ASP A 42 -12.31 -23.47 11.75
N TRP A 43 -12.84 -23.59 12.97
CA TRP A 43 -13.95 -22.79 13.43
C TRP A 43 -13.58 -21.30 13.50
N LEU A 44 -12.40 -20.98 14.08
CA LEU A 44 -11.89 -19.60 14.17
C LEU A 44 -11.70 -19.00 12.78
N ARG A 45 -11.12 -19.76 11.84
CA ARG A 45 -10.94 -19.32 10.46
C ARG A 45 -12.26 -18.98 9.77
N LYS A 46 -13.29 -19.83 9.94
CA LYS A 46 -14.65 -19.56 9.44
C LYS A 46 -15.28 -18.32 10.08
N GLN A 47 -15.03 -18.06 11.37
CA GLN A 47 -15.51 -16.82 11.99
C GLN A 47 -14.77 -15.59 11.48
N GLY A 48 -13.46 -15.68 11.27
CA GLY A 48 -12.65 -14.61 10.69
C GLY A 48 -13.20 -14.11 9.36
N GLN A 49 -13.57 -15.04 8.47
CA GLN A 49 -14.22 -14.72 7.20
C GLN A 49 -15.54 -13.94 7.38
N LYS A 50 -16.35 -14.29 8.40
CA LYS A 50 -17.59 -13.56 8.70
C LYS A 50 -17.31 -12.15 9.24
N VAL A 51 -16.26 -11.98 10.05
CA VAL A 51 -15.84 -10.67 10.55
C VAL A 51 -15.33 -9.81 9.39
N ALA A 52 -14.56 -10.38 8.48
CA ALA A 52 -14.10 -9.71 7.26
C ALA A 52 -15.28 -9.22 6.42
N ALA A 53 -16.27 -10.09 6.16
CA ALA A 53 -17.47 -9.73 5.41
C ALA A 53 -18.26 -8.59 6.07
N LYS A 54 -18.37 -8.56 7.41
CA LYS A 54 -19.04 -7.46 8.15
C LYS A 54 -18.28 -6.14 8.12
N ARG A 55 -17.00 -6.17 7.76
CA ARG A 55 -16.11 -5.01 7.73
C ARG A 55 -15.74 -4.58 6.31
N SER A 56 -16.29 -5.21 5.28
CA SER A 56 -16.01 -4.87 3.87
C SER A 56 -16.24 -3.40 3.58
N ASP A 57 -17.25 -2.80 4.22
CA ASP A 57 -17.68 -1.43 3.96
C ASP A 57 -16.90 -0.39 4.79
N ARG A 58 -16.01 -0.85 5.69
CA ARG A 58 -15.16 0.05 6.46
C ARG A 58 -14.06 0.63 5.57
N GLU A 59 -13.61 1.82 5.95
CA GLU A 59 -12.51 2.50 5.29
C GLU A 59 -11.19 2.14 5.98
N ALA A 60 -10.19 1.73 5.19
CA ALA A 60 -8.85 1.37 5.67
C ALA A 60 -7.82 2.24 4.92
N LYS A 61 -7.53 3.42 5.48
CA LYS A 61 -6.63 4.44 4.91
C LYS A 61 -5.21 4.40 5.49
N GLU A 62 -5.02 3.63 6.56
CA GLU A 62 -3.72 3.38 7.17
C GLU A 62 -3.13 2.08 6.59
N GLY A 63 -1.84 1.83 6.82
CA GLY A 63 -1.20 0.61 6.33
C GLY A 63 0.32 0.67 6.23
N VAL A 64 0.88 -0.40 5.68
CA VAL A 64 2.32 -0.58 5.44
C VAL A 64 2.54 -0.75 3.95
N VAL A 65 3.34 0.13 3.36
CA VAL A 65 3.81 0.04 1.99
C VAL A 65 5.20 -0.58 1.97
N ILE A 66 5.35 -1.66 1.20
CA ILE A 66 6.62 -2.32 0.95
C ILE A 66 6.96 -2.16 -0.53
N ALA A 67 8.19 -1.75 -0.83
CA ALA A 67 8.74 -1.65 -2.16
C ALA A 67 10.01 -2.51 -2.22
N LYS A 68 10.07 -3.45 -3.15
CA LYS A 68 11.18 -4.40 -3.30
C LYS A 68 11.49 -4.64 -4.77
N THR A 69 12.70 -5.12 -5.03
CA THR A 69 13.14 -5.56 -6.35
C THR A 69 13.46 -7.05 -6.35
N SER A 70 13.43 -7.66 -7.53
CA SER A 70 14.06 -8.96 -7.79
C SER A 70 15.57 -8.89 -7.52
N ALA A 71 16.21 -10.03 -7.30
CA ALA A 71 17.65 -10.09 -7.00
C ALA A 71 18.52 -9.48 -8.12
N ASP A 72 18.07 -9.52 -9.37
CA ASP A 72 18.75 -8.92 -10.52
C ASP A 72 18.33 -7.47 -10.81
N ASN A 73 17.46 -6.89 -9.97
CA ASN A 73 16.90 -5.55 -10.10
C ASN A 73 16.16 -5.30 -11.42
N LYS A 74 15.65 -6.32 -12.10
CA LYS A 74 14.89 -6.12 -13.35
C LYS A 74 13.39 -5.99 -13.15
N THR A 75 12.89 -6.42 -12.00
CA THR A 75 11.48 -6.34 -11.64
C THR A 75 11.33 -5.67 -10.29
N GLY A 76 10.47 -4.66 -10.20
CA GLY A 76 10.10 -4.01 -8.95
C GLY A 76 8.66 -4.31 -8.57
N PHE A 77 8.40 -4.40 -7.28
CA PHE A 77 7.09 -4.67 -6.69
C PHE A 77 6.80 -3.66 -5.59
N VAL A 78 5.59 -3.10 -5.59
CA VAL A 78 5.03 -2.36 -4.46
C VAL A 78 3.80 -3.10 -3.98
N VAL A 79 3.75 -3.40 -2.68
CA VAL A 79 2.60 -4.00 -2.01
C VAL A 79 2.21 -3.11 -0.84
N CYS A 80 0.97 -2.65 -0.81
CA CYS A 80 0.39 -1.91 0.30
C CYS A 80 -0.62 -2.80 1.03
N ILE A 81 -0.31 -3.15 2.28
CA ILE A 81 -1.25 -3.82 3.16
C ILE A 81 -1.92 -2.77 4.04
N SER A 82 -3.22 -2.53 3.83
CA SER A 82 -3.98 -1.53 4.57
C SER A 82 -4.48 -2.05 5.91
N CYS A 83 -4.72 -1.13 6.85
CA CYS A 83 -5.43 -1.32 8.11
C CYS A 83 -6.31 -0.09 8.42
N GLU A 84 -7.12 -0.14 9.48
CA GLU A 84 -8.00 0.99 9.85
C GLU A 84 -7.21 2.05 10.64
N THR A 85 -6.26 1.66 11.49
CA THR A 85 -5.56 2.58 12.42
C THR A 85 -4.05 2.60 12.26
N ASP A 86 -3.42 3.69 12.71
CA ASP A 86 -1.97 3.87 12.67
C ASP A 86 -1.24 3.05 13.76
N PHE A 87 -1.95 2.68 14.83
CA PHE A 87 -1.43 1.76 15.85
C PHE A 87 -1.09 0.39 15.26
N VAL A 88 -1.94 -0.11 14.34
CA VAL A 88 -1.68 -1.36 13.62
C VAL A 88 -0.55 -1.18 12.61
N SER A 89 -0.55 -0.12 11.80
CA SER A 89 0.49 0.08 10.79
C SER A 89 1.89 0.27 11.37
N LYS A 90 2.01 0.81 12.59
CA LYS A 90 3.29 0.97 13.31
C LYS A 90 3.72 -0.27 14.10
N ASN A 91 2.87 -1.29 14.21
CA ASN A 91 3.20 -2.50 14.95
C ASN A 91 4.23 -3.35 14.18
N ALA A 92 5.30 -3.76 14.85
CA ALA A 92 6.41 -4.50 14.23
C ALA A 92 5.98 -5.85 13.62
N ASP A 93 5.04 -6.56 14.25
CA ASP A 93 4.52 -7.83 13.72
C ASP A 93 3.67 -7.62 12.48
N PHE A 94 2.94 -6.50 12.40
CA PHE A 94 2.18 -6.14 11.20
C PHE A 94 3.08 -5.72 10.04
N VAL A 95 4.16 -4.97 10.33
CA VAL A 95 5.20 -4.65 9.34
C VAL A 95 5.88 -5.92 8.84
N ALA A 96 6.28 -6.83 9.72
CA ALA A 96 6.88 -8.12 9.35
C ALA A 96 5.91 -8.99 8.53
N PHE A 97 4.63 -8.97 8.87
CA PHE A 97 3.58 -9.63 8.08
C PHE A 97 3.49 -9.07 6.66
N ALA A 98 3.35 -7.75 6.50
CA ALA A 98 3.35 -7.12 5.17
C ALA A 98 4.64 -7.40 4.39
N GLN A 99 5.77 -7.44 5.11
CA GLN A 99 7.06 -7.76 4.52
C GLN A 99 7.10 -9.17 3.94
N SER A 100 6.56 -10.16 4.66
CA SER A 100 6.49 -11.55 4.20
C SER A 100 5.63 -11.73 2.95
N ILE A 101 4.54 -10.95 2.82
CA ILE A 101 3.70 -10.96 1.62
C ILE A 101 4.46 -10.40 0.42
N ALA A 102 5.15 -9.27 0.60
CA ALA A 102 5.97 -8.69 -0.46
C ALA A 102 7.14 -9.62 -0.87
N ASP A 103 7.74 -10.32 0.09
CA ASP A 103 8.77 -11.34 -0.20
C ASP A 103 8.21 -12.50 -1.02
N ALA A 104 6.99 -12.95 -0.70
CA ALA A 104 6.30 -13.96 -1.48
C ALA A 104 5.97 -13.49 -2.90
N ALA A 105 5.59 -12.22 -3.08
CA ALA A 105 5.37 -11.63 -4.39
C ALA A 105 6.64 -11.66 -5.26
N VAL A 106 7.78 -11.25 -4.69
CA VAL A 106 9.08 -11.27 -5.39
C VAL A 106 9.52 -12.69 -5.70
N ALA A 107 9.47 -13.59 -4.72
CA ALA A 107 9.96 -14.96 -4.86
C ALA A 107 9.18 -15.80 -5.88
N ASN A 108 7.91 -15.46 -6.13
CA ASN A 108 7.05 -16.16 -7.08
C ASN A 108 6.83 -15.39 -8.39
N ASP A 109 7.51 -14.25 -8.60
CA ASP A 109 7.32 -13.34 -9.75
C ASP A 109 5.84 -13.06 -10.06
N VAL A 110 5.08 -12.73 -9.01
CA VAL A 110 3.64 -12.52 -9.07
C VAL A 110 3.28 -11.34 -9.95
N LYS A 111 2.25 -11.46 -10.79
CA LYS A 111 1.86 -10.40 -11.75
C LYS A 111 0.61 -9.62 -11.34
N SER A 112 -0.15 -10.14 -10.38
CA SER A 112 -1.38 -9.48 -9.93
C SER A 112 -1.73 -9.79 -8.47
N VAL A 113 -2.72 -9.06 -7.93
CA VAL A 113 -3.23 -9.33 -6.57
C VAL A 113 -3.89 -10.71 -6.50
N GLU A 114 -4.56 -11.15 -7.56
CA GLU A 114 -5.20 -12.46 -7.65
C GLU A 114 -4.16 -13.57 -7.55
N GLU A 115 -3.06 -13.46 -8.29
CA GLU A 115 -1.93 -14.38 -8.17
C GLU A 115 -1.30 -14.32 -6.77
N LEU A 116 -1.10 -13.12 -6.21
CA LEU A 116 -0.52 -12.93 -4.87
C LEU A 116 -1.33 -13.67 -3.80
N ASN A 117 -2.65 -13.53 -3.87
CA ASN A 117 -3.59 -14.12 -2.92
C ASN A 117 -3.53 -15.65 -2.88
N GLU A 118 -3.12 -16.28 -3.99
CA GLU A 118 -3.01 -17.74 -4.13
C GLU A 118 -1.63 -18.27 -3.71
N VAL A 119 -0.62 -17.41 -3.56
CA VAL A 119 0.72 -17.81 -3.10
C VAL A 119 0.64 -18.38 -1.69
N THR A 120 1.33 -19.50 -1.48
CA THR A 120 1.40 -20.18 -0.19
C THR A 120 2.69 -19.84 0.56
N ILE A 121 2.57 -19.36 1.79
CA ILE A 121 3.68 -19.10 2.71
C ILE A 121 3.50 -20.03 3.91
N ASN A 122 4.50 -20.89 4.18
CA ASN A 122 4.47 -21.83 5.31
C ASN A 122 3.18 -22.68 5.39
N GLY A 123 2.60 -23.05 4.25
CA GLY A 123 1.40 -23.90 4.18
C GLY A 123 0.06 -23.16 4.19
N ALA A 124 0.04 -21.83 4.29
CA ALA A 124 -1.18 -21.01 4.20
C ALA A 124 -1.14 -20.07 3.00
N LYS A 125 -2.27 -19.87 2.31
CA LYS A 125 -2.37 -18.88 1.23
C LYS A 125 -2.30 -17.46 1.79
N VAL A 126 -1.76 -16.51 1.04
CA VAL A 126 -1.73 -15.09 1.43
C VAL A 126 -3.13 -14.58 1.78
N ALA A 127 -4.15 -14.92 0.98
CA ALA A 127 -5.53 -14.52 1.26
C ALA A 127 -6.02 -15.03 2.63
N ASP A 128 -5.63 -16.25 3.01
CA ASP A 128 -5.98 -16.83 4.30
C ASP A 128 -5.24 -16.12 5.44
N MET A 129 -3.94 -15.88 5.26
CA MET A 129 -3.15 -15.16 6.26
C MET A 129 -3.66 -13.73 6.51
N ILE A 130 -4.13 -13.04 5.46
CA ILE A 130 -4.78 -11.71 5.59
C ILE A 130 -6.07 -11.83 6.40
N ASN A 131 -6.92 -12.81 6.10
CA ASN A 131 -8.15 -13.04 6.85
C ASN A 131 -7.89 -13.39 8.32
N ASP A 132 -6.88 -14.21 8.59
CA ASP A 132 -6.48 -14.57 9.96
C ASP A 132 -5.96 -13.34 10.71
N LYS A 133 -5.15 -12.49 10.04
CA LYS A 133 -4.66 -11.23 10.63
C LYS A 133 -5.80 -10.25 10.92
N LEU A 134 -6.75 -10.11 9.99
CA LEU A 134 -7.99 -9.34 10.17
C LEU A 134 -8.78 -9.84 11.38
N ALA A 135 -8.95 -11.15 11.52
CA ALA A 135 -9.72 -11.74 12.61
C ALA A 135 -9.04 -11.50 13.97
N ALA A 136 -7.71 -11.65 14.02
CA ALA A 136 -6.93 -11.46 15.23
C ALA A 136 -6.89 -10.00 15.69
N ILE A 137 -6.75 -9.05 14.76
CA ILE A 137 -6.66 -7.61 15.06
C ILE A 137 -8.05 -6.99 15.22
N GLY A 138 -9.04 -7.48 14.48
CA GLY A 138 -10.37 -6.90 14.46
C GLY A 138 -10.44 -5.58 13.70
N GLU A 139 -9.61 -5.38 12.67
CA GLU A 139 -9.66 -4.25 11.73
C GLU A 139 -9.71 -4.77 10.30
N LYS A 140 -10.36 -4.03 9.38
CA LYS A 140 -10.27 -4.31 7.95
C LYS A 140 -8.82 -4.27 7.50
N ILE A 141 -8.31 -5.41 7.05
CA ILE A 141 -6.96 -5.59 6.53
C ILE A 141 -7.04 -6.23 5.15
N GLY A 142 -6.19 -5.78 4.23
CA GLY A 142 -6.18 -6.30 2.86
C GLY A 142 -5.09 -5.67 2.01
N VAL A 143 -4.91 -6.20 0.80
CA VAL A 143 -4.03 -5.59 -0.21
C VAL A 143 -4.76 -4.39 -0.81
N ALA A 144 -4.35 -3.18 -0.44
CA ALA A 144 -4.92 -1.94 -0.96
C ALA A 144 -4.30 -1.51 -2.29
N LYS A 145 -3.03 -1.86 -2.51
CA LYS A 145 -2.34 -1.56 -3.76
C LYS A 145 -1.27 -2.62 -4.05
N PHE A 146 -1.19 -3.00 -5.32
CA PHE A 146 -0.14 -3.84 -5.86
C PHE A 146 0.29 -3.22 -7.19
N GLU A 147 1.57 -2.91 -7.32
CA GLU A 147 2.14 -2.40 -8.56
C GLU A 147 3.39 -3.19 -8.89
N ARG A 148 3.60 -3.43 -10.17
CA ARG A 148 4.77 -4.13 -10.68
C ARG A 148 5.33 -3.41 -11.89
N VAL A 149 6.64 -3.30 -11.97
CA VAL A 149 7.32 -2.72 -13.13
C VAL A 149 8.50 -3.59 -13.53
N GLU A 150 8.72 -3.72 -14.84
CA GLU A 150 9.88 -4.37 -15.41
C GLU A 150 10.70 -3.36 -16.20
N ALA A 151 12.03 -3.43 -16.07
CA ALA A 151 12.96 -2.60 -16.82
C ALA A 151 14.34 -3.24 -16.84
N PRO A 152 15.27 -2.77 -17.69
CA PRO A 152 16.68 -3.16 -17.60
C PRO A 152 17.30 -2.97 -16.21
N TYR A 153 16.82 -1.98 -15.46
CA TYR A 153 17.11 -1.80 -14.03
C TYR A 153 15.95 -1.11 -13.32
N VAL A 154 15.63 -1.52 -12.10
CA VAL A 154 14.60 -0.95 -11.25
C VAL A 154 15.22 -0.61 -9.91
N ALA A 155 15.06 0.62 -9.46
CA ALA A 155 15.37 1.02 -8.09
C ALA A 155 14.09 1.06 -7.25
N SER A 156 14.18 0.69 -5.97
CA SER A 156 13.09 0.84 -5.01
C SER A 156 13.49 1.72 -3.83
N TYR A 157 12.55 2.49 -3.30
CA TYR A 157 12.76 3.28 -2.09
C TYR A 157 11.52 3.25 -1.19
N ILE A 158 11.75 3.13 0.12
CA ILE A 158 10.74 3.29 1.16
C ILE A 158 11.03 4.55 1.95
N HIS A 159 9.99 5.36 2.17
CA HIS A 159 10.08 6.59 2.96
C HIS A 159 9.10 6.59 4.14
N GLY A 160 9.44 7.35 5.19
CA GLY A 160 8.53 7.68 6.28
C GLY A 160 8.02 6.47 7.05
N ALA A 161 8.90 5.51 7.39
CA ALA A 161 8.52 4.28 8.11
C ALA A 161 7.39 3.50 7.41
N TYR A 162 7.62 3.13 6.14
CA TYR A 162 6.69 2.36 5.30
C TYR A 162 5.40 3.08 4.91
N ARG A 163 5.37 4.42 4.99
CA ARG A 163 4.21 5.22 4.55
C ARG A 163 4.18 5.43 3.04
N MET A 164 5.32 5.39 2.38
CA MET A 164 5.45 5.58 0.93
C MET A 164 6.47 4.62 0.35
N GLY A 165 6.14 4.07 -0.82
CA GLY A 165 7.01 3.23 -1.60
C GLY A 165 7.10 3.72 -3.03
N VAL A 166 8.32 3.74 -3.58
CA VAL A 166 8.63 4.23 -4.92
C VAL A 166 9.37 3.15 -5.68
N LEU A 167 9.00 2.96 -6.95
CA LEU A 167 9.77 2.20 -7.93
C LEU A 167 10.20 3.13 -9.07
N VAL A 168 11.43 2.99 -9.53
CA VAL A 168 11.99 3.76 -10.64
C VAL A 168 12.52 2.78 -11.68
N ALA A 169 11.83 2.70 -12.81
CA ALA A 169 12.28 1.95 -13.98
C ALA A 169 13.31 2.76 -14.77
N LEU A 170 14.46 2.16 -15.04
CA LEU A 170 15.60 2.74 -15.74
C LEU A 170 15.98 1.85 -16.93
N ASN A 171 16.36 2.50 -18.03
CA ASN A 171 16.75 1.81 -19.26
C ASN A 171 18.16 1.18 -19.21
N LYS A 172 18.90 1.39 -18.13
CA LYS A 172 20.22 0.81 -17.86
C LYS A 172 20.49 0.79 -16.36
N GLU A 173 21.44 -0.03 -15.96
CA GLU A 173 21.91 -0.08 -14.57
C GLU A 173 22.48 1.27 -14.13
N ALA A 174 21.90 1.82 -13.05
CA ALA A 174 22.30 3.10 -12.47
C ALA A 174 21.86 3.17 -11.00
N ALA A 175 22.46 2.34 -10.14
CA ALA A 175 21.99 2.15 -8.76
C ALA A 175 21.91 3.44 -7.92
N GLU A 176 22.99 4.23 -7.91
CA GLU A 176 23.02 5.48 -7.14
C GLU A 176 22.01 6.51 -7.68
N ALA A 177 22.01 6.75 -9.00
CA ALA A 177 21.07 7.66 -9.62
C ALA A 177 19.61 7.21 -9.45
N GLY A 178 19.33 5.91 -9.56
CA GLY A 178 17.99 5.36 -9.37
C GLY A 178 17.48 5.54 -7.94
N LYS A 179 18.34 5.32 -6.94
CA LYS A 179 18.02 5.60 -5.54
C LYS A 179 17.73 7.08 -5.32
N ASP A 180 18.54 7.95 -5.89
CA ASP A 180 18.41 9.39 -5.73
C ASP A 180 17.15 9.94 -6.39
N VAL A 181 16.83 9.45 -7.59
CA VAL A 181 15.56 9.74 -8.27
C VAL A 181 14.38 9.21 -7.45
N ALA A 182 14.48 8.01 -6.88
CA ALA A 182 13.40 7.46 -6.05
C ALA A 182 13.15 8.30 -4.79
N MET A 183 14.22 8.83 -4.17
CA MET A 183 14.12 9.78 -3.04
C MET A 183 13.49 11.10 -3.47
N GLN A 184 13.85 11.64 -4.64
CA GLN A 184 13.22 12.84 -5.18
C GLN A 184 11.73 12.64 -5.43
N ILE A 185 11.33 11.53 -6.06
CA ILE A 185 9.91 11.23 -6.30
C ILE A 185 9.16 11.17 -4.96
N ALA A 186 9.73 10.54 -3.94
CA ALA A 186 9.11 10.47 -2.61
C ALA A 186 8.96 11.86 -1.95
N ALA A 187 9.89 12.79 -2.20
CA ALA A 187 9.87 14.12 -1.61
C ALA A 187 9.00 15.12 -2.39
N MET A 188 9.06 15.08 -3.72
CA MET A 188 8.51 16.09 -4.62
C MET A 188 7.20 15.67 -5.30
N ASN A 189 6.83 14.37 -5.20
CA ASN A 189 5.58 13.81 -5.71
C ASN A 189 5.18 14.31 -7.13
N PRO A 190 6.07 14.17 -8.15
CA PRO A 190 5.75 14.59 -9.50
C PRO A 190 4.53 13.83 -10.04
N LEU A 191 3.71 14.50 -10.86
CA LEU A 191 2.57 13.90 -11.54
C LEU A 191 3.00 13.02 -12.73
N ALA A 192 4.14 13.34 -13.35
CA ALA A 192 4.66 12.60 -14.49
C ALA A 192 6.18 12.74 -14.63
N VAL A 193 6.78 11.96 -15.53
CA VAL A 193 8.22 12.05 -15.85
C VAL A 193 8.54 13.39 -16.51
N ASP A 194 7.74 13.79 -17.50
CA ASP A 194 7.87 15.03 -18.24
C ASP A 194 6.49 15.65 -18.55
N ALA A 195 6.48 16.86 -19.13
CA ALA A 195 5.25 17.59 -19.43
C ALA A 195 4.36 16.90 -20.48
N ASN A 196 4.96 16.15 -21.41
CA ASN A 196 4.23 15.42 -22.45
C ASN A 196 3.51 14.19 -21.87
N SER A 197 3.97 13.71 -20.72
CA SER A 197 3.42 12.57 -20.00
C SER A 197 2.27 12.97 -19.06
N ILE A 198 1.93 14.26 -18.95
CA ILE A 198 0.75 14.70 -18.21
C ILE A 198 -0.49 14.56 -19.09
N PRO A 199 -1.59 13.95 -18.61
CA PRO A 199 -2.84 13.85 -19.36
C PRO A 199 -3.36 15.22 -19.81
N ALA A 200 -3.80 15.33 -21.06
CA ALA A 200 -4.31 16.59 -21.62
C ALA A 200 -5.45 17.19 -20.78
N GLU A 201 -6.34 16.35 -20.25
CA GLU A 201 -7.43 16.77 -19.35
C GLU A 201 -6.92 17.45 -18.07
N THR A 202 -5.76 17.02 -17.55
CA THR A 202 -5.15 17.62 -16.36
C THR A 202 -4.57 19.00 -16.71
N ILE A 203 -3.93 19.11 -17.87
CA ILE A 203 -3.39 20.38 -18.38
C ILE A 203 -4.52 21.38 -18.64
N GLU A 204 -5.61 20.93 -19.26
CA GLU A 204 -6.79 21.77 -19.53
C GLU A 204 -7.47 22.23 -18.24
N ARG A 205 -7.64 21.32 -17.28
CA ARG A 205 -8.17 21.66 -15.96
C ARG A 205 -7.29 22.69 -15.25
N GLU A 206 -5.99 22.49 -15.23
CA GLU A 206 -5.06 23.43 -14.59
C GLU A 206 -5.10 24.80 -15.28
N ARG A 207 -5.14 24.82 -16.63
CA ARG A 207 -5.32 26.06 -17.40
C ARG A 207 -6.61 26.78 -17.02
N ALA A 208 -7.73 26.06 -16.89
CA ALA A 208 -9.00 26.64 -16.50
C ALA A 208 -8.95 27.26 -15.09
N ILE A 209 -8.35 26.55 -14.13
CA ILE A 209 -8.14 27.03 -12.75
C ILE A 209 -7.30 28.31 -12.76
N VAL A 210 -6.20 28.33 -13.52
CA VAL A 210 -5.33 29.51 -13.65
C VAL A 210 -6.11 30.71 -14.20
N LEU A 211 -6.88 30.52 -15.27
CA LEU A 211 -7.67 31.59 -15.88
C LEU A 211 -8.78 32.10 -14.95
N GLU A 212 -9.47 31.21 -14.24
CA GLU A 212 -10.50 31.58 -13.26
C GLU A 212 -9.90 32.38 -12.10
N THR A 213 -8.79 31.90 -11.54
CA THR A 213 -8.07 32.58 -10.46
C THR A 213 -7.59 33.96 -10.89
N MET A 214 -7.13 34.09 -12.13
CA MET A 214 -6.71 35.38 -12.69
C MET A 214 -7.89 36.34 -12.88
N LYS A 215 -9.04 35.87 -13.36
CA LYS A 215 -10.24 36.71 -13.50
C LYS A 215 -10.75 37.22 -12.14
N ALA A 216 -10.55 36.45 -11.08
CA ALA A 216 -10.93 36.82 -9.72
C ALA A 216 -9.93 37.77 -9.04
N ASP A 217 -8.69 37.94 -9.56
CA ASP A 217 -7.68 38.82 -8.98
C ASP A 217 -7.89 40.29 -9.42
N PRO A 218 -8.16 41.23 -8.49
CA PRO A 218 -8.34 42.64 -8.82
C PRO A 218 -7.13 43.27 -9.53
N LYS A 219 -5.92 42.73 -9.33
CA LYS A 219 -4.70 43.21 -10.01
C LYS A 219 -4.65 42.82 -11.50
N MET A 220 -5.54 41.94 -11.93
CA MET A 220 -5.66 41.50 -13.32
C MET A 220 -6.80 42.20 -14.05
N ALA A 221 -7.68 42.93 -13.34
CA ALA A 221 -8.77 43.67 -13.94
C ALA A 221 -8.27 44.73 -14.93
N GLY A 222 -8.88 44.76 -16.13
CA GLY A 222 -8.54 45.72 -17.19
C GLY A 222 -7.26 45.42 -17.97
N LYS A 223 -6.57 44.29 -17.69
CA LYS A 223 -5.45 43.84 -18.54
C LYS A 223 -5.98 43.28 -19.87
N PRO A 224 -5.28 43.53 -21.00
CA PRO A 224 -5.65 42.95 -22.29
C PRO A 224 -5.59 41.41 -22.28
N ASP A 225 -6.46 40.77 -23.08
CA ASP A 225 -6.55 39.31 -23.17
C ASP A 225 -5.21 38.63 -23.55
N GLU A 226 -4.42 39.25 -24.44
CA GLU A 226 -3.08 38.74 -24.78
C GLU A 226 -2.14 38.71 -23.56
N MET A 227 -2.22 39.71 -22.68
CA MET A 227 -1.41 39.76 -21.46
C MET A 227 -1.87 38.68 -20.47
N LEU A 228 -3.18 38.47 -20.34
CA LEU A 228 -3.73 37.40 -19.51
C LEU A 228 -3.33 36.02 -20.03
N SER A 229 -3.35 35.81 -21.36
CA SER A 229 -2.89 34.56 -21.97
C SER A 229 -1.42 34.28 -21.65
N LYS A 230 -0.54 35.26 -21.83
CA LYS A 230 0.90 35.11 -21.51
C LYS A 230 1.16 34.82 -20.03
N ILE A 231 0.40 35.44 -19.12
CA ILE A 231 0.52 35.16 -17.68
C ILE A 231 0.04 33.73 -17.37
N ALA A 232 -1.06 33.29 -17.98
CA ALA A 232 -1.57 31.94 -17.81
C ALA A 232 -0.58 30.88 -18.33
N GLU A 233 0.04 31.11 -19.49
CA GLU A 233 1.13 30.26 -20.01
C GLU A 233 2.32 30.22 -19.06
N GLY A 234 2.73 31.37 -18.50
CA GLY A 234 3.81 31.43 -17.50
C GLY A 234 3.51 30.60 -16.25
N LYS A 235 2.28 30.67 -15.73
CA LYS A 235 1.83 29.85 -14.59
C LYS A 235 1.77 28.36 -14.93
N LEU A 236 1.31 28.01 -16.12
CA LEU A 236 1.28 26.62 -16.58
C LEU A 236 2.70 26.05 -16.76
N ASN A 237 3.65 26.88 -17.22
CA ASN A 237 5.06 26.50 -17.28
C ASN A 237 5.67 26.28 -15.89
N ALA A 238 5.29 27.09 -14.89
CA ALA A 238 5.69 26.85 -13.50
C ALA A 238 5.11 25.54 -12.97
N PHE A 239 3.82 25.27 -13.24
CA PHE A 239 3.17 24.00 -12.92
C PHE A 239 3.96 22.80 -13.48
N PHE A 240 4.37 22.84 -14.76
CA PHE A 240 5.18 21.76 -15.34
C PHE A 240 6.53 21.59 -14.63
N LYS A 241 7.22 22.68 -14.27
CA LYS A 241 8.48 22.62 -13.53
C LYS A 241 8.34 22.01 -12.14
N GLU A 242 7.22 22.27 -11.48
CA GLU A 242 6.95 21.77 -10.14
C GLU A 242 6.38 20.34 -10.14
N ASN A 243 5.71 19.92 -11.20
CA ASN A 243 4.96 18.66 -11.23
C ASN A 243 5.52 17.60 -12.18
N THR A 244 6.66 17.84 -12.83
CA THR A 244 7.32 16.84 -13.68
C THR A 244 8.73 16.53 -13.21
N LEU A 245 9.04 15.24 -13.12
CA LEU A 245 10.28 14.75 -12.52
C LEU A 245 11.53 15.37 -13.15
N LEU A 246 11.59 15.43 -14.49
CA LEU A 246 12.77 15.92 -15.20
C LEU A 246 12.97 17.44 -15.12
N ALA A 247 11.92 18.20 -14.80
CA ALA A 247 11.99 19.65 -14.70
C ALA A 247 12.14 20.16 -13.26
N GLN A 248 11.83 19.32 -12.27
CA GLN A 248 12.01 19.62 -10.86
C GLN A 248 13.50 19.82 -10.53
N PRO A 249 13.82 20.80 -9.66
CA PRO A 249 15.18 20.92 -9.14
C PRO A 249 15.55 19.66 -8.35
N PHE A 250 16.81 19.22 -8.49
CA PHE A 250 17.27 18.03 -7.82
C PHE A 250 17.35 18.25 -6.30
N VAL A 251 16.69 17.38 -5.52
CA VAL A 251 16.50 17.58 -4.06
C VAL A 251 17.79 17.61 -3.25
N LYS A 252 18.91 17.17 -3.81
CA LYS A 252 20.22 17.15 -3.14
C LYS A 252 21.17 18.28 -3.56
N ASP A 253 20.78 19.10 -4.55
CA ASP A 253 21.58 20.25 -4.98
C ASP A 253 21.28 21.53 -4.16
N GLY A 254 20.45 21.40 -3.13
CA GLY A 254 20.03 22.49 -2.23
C GLY A 254 20.90 22.66 -0.99
#